data_AF-A0A9X6QN44-F1
#
_entry.id   AF-A0A9X6QN44-F1
#
_cell.length_a   1.000
_cell.length_b   1.000
_cell.length_c   1.000
_cell.angle_alpha   90.00
_cell.angle_beta   90.00
_cell.angle_gamma   90.00
#
_symmetry.space_group_name_H-M   'P 1'
#
loop_
_entity.id
_entity.type
_entity.pdbx_description
1 polymer ?
#
loop_
_entity_poly.entity_id
_entity_poly.type
_entity_poly.pdbx_seq_one_letter_code
_entity_poly.pdbx_strand_id
1 'polypeptide(L)'
;MHRKGDWLSKDLMQAISIAQTVVKPKERYDFWIESATKLLAGSILYLDQRHKDLYYLDLEQVRAFIQKVKNQETYLSEITDSLDQRHPAYQIFKVLVLSANETREGTITKLLEVLDEHVMRNENLEKKREYFGFQY
;
A
#
# COMPACT_ATOMS: atom_id res chain seq x y z
N MET A 1 7.16 -30.43 4.52
CA MET A 1 7.13 -29.57 3.30
C MET A 1 5.86 -28.72 3.33
N HIS A 2 5.94 -27.45 3.74
CA HIS A 2 4.83 -26.51 3.55
C HIS A 2 4.78 -26.10 2.07
N ARG A 3 3.60 -26.11 1.47
CA ARG A 3 3.43 -25.74 0.06
C ARG A 3 3.70 -24.24 -0.08
N LYS A 4 4.46 -23.84 -1.12
CA LYS A 4 4.70 -22.42 -1.45
C LYS A 4 3.41 -21.58 -1.58
N GLY A 5 2.26 -22.22 -1.86
CA GLY A 5 0.94 -21.57 -1.86
C GLY A 5 0.45 -21.13 -0.47
N ASP A 6 0.81 -21.84 0.59
CA ASP A 6 0.42 -21.49 1.97
C ASP A 6 1.17 -20.23 2.45
N TRP A 7 2.39 -20.01 1.95
CA TRP A 7 3.20 -18.82 2.21
C TRP A 7 2.66 -17.60 1.46
N LEU A 8 2.32 -17.78 0.19
CA LEU A 8 1.75 -16.74 -0.67
C LEU A 8 0.44 -16.16 -0.10
N SER A 9 -0.36 -17.01 0.56
CA SER A 9 -1.57 -16.59 1.27
C SER A 9 -1.26 -15.80 2.54
N LYS A 10 -0.21 -16.18 3.30
CA LYS A 10 0.19 -15.51 4.54
C LYS A 10 0.74 -14.11 4.31
N ASP A 11 1.64 -13.95 3.35
CA ASP A 11 2.25 -12.65 3.05
C ASP A 11 1.17 -11.66 2.57
N LEU A 12 0.24 -12.13 1.73
CA LEU A 12 -0.90 -11.33 1.29
C LEU A 12 -1.82 -10.94 2.45
N MET A 13 -2.17 -11.89 3.33
CA MET A 13 -3.00 -11.60 4.51
C MET A 13 -2.31 -10.59 5.44
N GLN A 14 -1.01 -10.73 5.64
CA GLN A 14 -0.22 -9.81 6.45
C GLN A 14 -0.17 -8.41 5.82
N ALA A 15 0.10 -8.31 4.52
CA ALA A 15 0.11 -7.04 3.80
C ALA A 15 -1.26 -6.35 3.84
N ILE A 16 -2.36 -7.11 3.70
CA ILE A 16 -3.72 -6.57 3.84
C ILE A 16 -3.97 -6.09 5.28
N SER A 17 -3.58 -6.86 6.29
CA SER A 17 -3.74 -6.48 7.69
C SER A 17 -2.98 -5.19 8.00
N ILE A 18 -1.73 -5.08 7.54
CA ILE A 18 -0.92 -3.86 7.66
C ILE A 18 -1.64 -2.70 6.94
N ALA A 19 -2.07 -2.90 5.69
CA ALA A 19 -2.75 -1.87 4.93
C ALA A 19 -4.04 -1.37 5.62
N GLN A 20 -4.80 -2.26 6.27
CA GLN A 20 -6.00 -1.89 7.02
C GLN A 20 -5.69 -1.05 8.27
N THR A 21 -4.55 -1.25 8.93
CA THR A 21 -4.15 -0.40 10.06
C THR A 21 -3.82 1.02 9.62
N VAL A 22 -3.30 1.17 8.40
CA VAL A 22 -3.02 2.48 7.77
C VAL A 22 -4.33 3.08 7.28
N VAL A 23 -5.02 2.48 6.32
CA VAL A 23 -6.21 3.10 5.69
C VAL A 23 -7.36 3.29 6.67
N LYS A 24 -7.45 2.45 7.71
CA LYS A 24 -8.56 2.35 8.67
C LYS A 24 -9.91 2.07 7.99
N PRO A 25 -10.42 0.83 8.07
CA PRO A 25 -11.73 0.51 7.51
C PRO A 25 -12.84 1.31 8.21
N LYS A 26 -13.88 1.67 7.45
CA LYS A 26 -15.11 2.26 7.99
C LYS A 26 -16.10 1.15 8.39
N GLU A 27 -17.04 1.47 9.27
CA GLU A 27 -18.12 0.54 9.69
C GLU A 27 -19.01 0.09 8.53
N ARG A 28 -19.16 0.94 7.51
CA ARG A 28 -19.86 0.61 6.27
C ARG A 28 -18.87 0.46 5.12
N TYR A 29 -19.23 -0.42 4.19
CA TYR A 29 -18.48 -0.61 2.96
C TYR A 29 -18.24 0.72 2.23
N ASP A 30 -16.98 0.98 1.92
CA ASP A 30 -16.53 2.13 1.14
C ASP A 30 -15.56 1.62 0.08
N PHE A 31 -16.01 1.67 -1.17
CA PHE A 31 -15.29 1.15 -2.33
C PHE A 31 -13.88 1.75 -2.46
N TRP A 32 -13.75 3.06 -2.20
CA TRP A 32 -12.47 3.75 -2.34
C TRP A 32 -11.49 3.34 -1.24
N ILE A 33 -12.00 3.14 -0.02
CA ILE A 33 -11.23 2.63 1.10
C ILE A 33 -10.76 1.19 0.85
N GLU A 34 -11.63 0.32 0.35
CA GLU A 34 -11.24 -1.06 0.03
C GLU A 34 -10.20 -1.10 -1.10
N SER A 35 -10.42 -0.33 -2.17
CA SER A 35 -9.53 -0.29 -3.33
C SER A 35 -8.16 0.28 -2.95
N ALA A 36 -8.12 1.35 -2.15
CA ALA A 36 -6.88 1.91 -1.62
C ALA A 36 -6.15 0.92 -0.70
N THR A 37 -6.88 0.18 0.14
CA THR A 37 -6.31 -0.86 1.00
C THR A 37 -5.65 -1.97 0.18
N LYS A 38 -6.33 -2.45 -0.87
CA LYS A 38 -5.78 -3.47 -1.78
C LYS A 38 -4.53 -2.95 -2.50
N LEU A 39 -4.58 -1.72 -3.03
CA LEU A 39 -3.42 -1.11 -3.69
C LEU A 39 -2.24 -0.94 -2.73
N LEU A 40 -2.47 -0.52 -1.49
CA LEU A 40 -1.44 -0.43 -0.47
C LEU A 40 -0.82 -1.81 -0.19
N ALA A 41 -1.64 -2.84 0.03
CA ALA A 41 -1.15 -4.21 0.23
C ALA A 41 -0.31 -4.71 -0.97
N GLY A 42 -0.76 -4.48 -2.20
CA GLY A 42 0.01 -4.82 -3.40
C GLY A 42 1.35 -4.07 -3.49
N SER A 43 1.36 -2.80 -3.09
CA SER A 43 2.57 -1.97 -3.06
C SER A 43 3.57 -2.46 -2.02
N ILE A 44 3.09 -2.84 -0.83
CA ILE A 44 3.91 -3.43 0.24
C ILE A 44 4.57 -4.70 -0.26
N LEU A 45 3.81 -5.63 -0.84
CA LEU A 45 4.32 -6.89 -1.36
C LEU A 45 5.35 -6.69 -2.48
N TYR A 46 5.11 -5.73 -3.37
CA TYR A 46 6.03 -5.42 -4.46
C TYR A 46 7.35 -4.83 -3.97
N LEU A 47 7.29 -3.90 -3.02
CA LEU A 47 8.48 -3.26 -2.46
C LEU A 47 9.23 -4.22 -1.53
N ASP A 48 8.54 -5.03 -0.75
CA ASP A 48 9.14 -6.04 0.12
C ASP A 48 9.96 -7.08 -0.67
N GLN A 49 9.45 -7.55 -1.82
CA GLN A 49 10.20 -8.47 -2.68
C GLN A 49 11.57 -7.91 -3.09
N ARG A 50 11.71 -6.58 -3.21
CA ARG A 50 12.99 -5.92 -3.50
C ARG A 50 13.92 -5.81 -2.29
N HIS A 51 13.39 -5.84 -1.06
CA HIS A 51 14.12 -5.55 0.17
C HIS A 51 14.30 -6.75 1.13
N LYS A 52 13.60 -7.87 0.91
CA LYS A 52 13.72 -9.15 1.64
C LYS A 52 13.43 -9.13 3.16
N ASP A 53 12.93 -8.01 3.70
CA ASP A 53 12.54 -7.88 5.10
C ASP A 53 11.22 -7.10 5.24
N LEU A 54 10.11 -7.84 5.43
CA LEU A 54 8.76 -7.30 5.69
C LEU A 54 8.65 -6.47 6.98
N TYR A 55 9.72 -6.39 7.76
CA TYR A 55 9.69 -5.87 9.12
C TYR A 55 9.55 -4.35 9.23
N TYR A 56 9.71 -3.61 8.12
CA TYR A 56 9.49 -2.16 8.14
C TYR A 56 8.69 -1.69 6.93
N LEU A 57 7.46 -1.26 7.19
CA LEU A 57 6.68 -0.51 6.21
C LEU A 57 7.21 0.92 6.13
N ASP A 58 8.00 1.19 5.09
CA ASP A 58 8.39 2.56 4.76
C ASP A 58 7.27 3.24 3.95
N LEU A 59 6.41 3.98 4.66
CA LEU A 59 5.29 4.71 4.04
C LEU A 59 5.77 5.81 3.08
N GLU A 60 6.97 6.35 3.23
CA GLU A 60 7.53 7.34 2.30
C GLU A 60 7.90 6.68 0.98
N GLN A 61 8.52 5.49 1.03
CA GLN A 61 8.80 4.70 -0.17
C GLN A 61 7.51 4.27 -0.88
N VAL A 62 6.50 3.83 -0.13
CA VAL A 62 5.18 3.51 -0.71
C VAL A 62 4.58 4.76 -1.37
N ARG A 63 4.63 5.91 -0.70
CA ARG A 63 4.11 7.17 -1.25
C ARG A 63 4.83 7.56 -2.54
N ALA A 64 6.16 7.50 -2.57
CA ALA A 64 6.96 7.79 -3.75
C ALA A 64 6.64 6.83 -4.91
N PHE A 65 6.46 5.54 -4.60
CA PHE A 65 6.03 4.54 -5.57
C PHE A 65 4.66 4.89 -6.17
N ILE A 66 3.66 5.20 -5.33
CA ILE A 66 2.31 5.56 -5.78
C ILE A 66 2.30 6.86 -6.57
N GLN A 67 3.12 7.85 -6.21
CA GLN A 67 3.28 9.07 -7.00
C GLN A 67 3.83 8.78 -8.38
N LYS A 68 4.78 7.86 -8.50
CA LYS A 68 5.30 7.44 -9.80
C LYS A 68 4.23 6.73 -10.63
N VAL A 69 3.42 5.86 -10.00
CA VAL A 69 2.24 5.24 -10.63
C VAL A 69 1.24 6.30 -11.12
N LYS A 70 1.02 7.37 -10.36
CA LYS A 70 0.13 8.48 -10.76
C LYS A 70 0.69 9.27 -11.94
N ASN A 71 1.99 9.57 -11.93
CA ASN A 71 2.61 10.51 -12.85
C ASN A 71 3.09 9.88 -14.16
N GLN A 72 3.19 8.55 -14.22
CA GLN A 72 3.69 7.81 -15.37
C GLN A 72 2.64 6.80 -15.83
N GLU A 73 1.96 7.11 -16.93
CA GLU A 73 0.79 6.37 -17.44
C GLU A 73 1.05 4.86 -17.60
N THR A 74 2.22 4.48 -18.08
CA THR A 74 2.61 3.09 -18.38
C THR A 74 3.30 2.37 -17.23
N TYR A 75 3.66 3.08 -16.15
CA TYR A 75 4.53 2.53 -15.12
C TYR A 75 3.90 1.35 -14.38
N LEU A 76 2.61 1.43 -14.07
CA LEU A 76 1.90 0.33 -13.42
C LEU A 76 1.80 -0.91 -14.31
N SER A 77 1.56 -0.73 -15.62
CA SER A 77 1.53 -1.85 -16.57
C SER A 77 2.90 -2.51 -16.71
N GLU A 78 3.97 -1.72 -16.83
CA GLU A 78 5.34 -2.23 -16.94
C GLU A 78 5.74 -3.05 -15.72
N ILE A 79 5.42 -2.56 -14.51
CA ILE A 79 5.66 -3.31 -13.28
C ILE A 79 4.85 -4.61 -13.26
N THR A 80 3.57 -4.54 -13.62
CA THR A 80 2.68 -5.71 -13.63
C THR A 80 3.18 -6.78 -14.60
N ASP A 81 3.63 -6.39 -15.79
CA ASP A 81 4.13 -7.32 -16.80
C ASP A 81 5.50 -7.92 -16.44
N SER A 82 6.28 -7.22 -15.61
CA SER A 82 7.56 -7.72 -15.09
C SER A 82 7.43 -8.70 -13.91
N LEU A 83 6.26 -8.77 -13.27
CA LEU A 83 6.02 -9.62 -12.10
C LEU A 83 5.70 -11.07 -12.51
N ASP A 84 6.19 -12.03 -11.71
CA ASP A 84 5.71 -13.41 -11.81
C ASP A 84 4.20 -13.46 -11.54
N GLN A 85 3.43 -14.16 -12.38
CA GLN A 85 1.97 -14.26 -12.24
C GLN A 85 1.52 -14.86 -10.90
N ARG A 86 2.41 -15.64 -10.26
CA ARG A 86 2.20 -16.20 -8.93
C ARG A 86 2.53 -15.22 -7.82
N HIS A 87 3.14 -14.07 -8.11
CA HIS A 87 3.43 -13.05 -7.10
C HIS A 87 2.11 -12.46 -6.58
N PRO A 88 1.91 -12.32 -5.25
CA PRO A 88 0.63 -11.88 -4.72
C PRO A 88 0.27 -10.43 -5.11
N ALA A 89 1.26 -9.58 -5.41
CA ALA A 89 1.00 -8.24 -5.95
C ALA A 89 0.50 -8.24 -7.41
N TYR A 90 0.83 -9.28 -8.20
CA TYR A 90 0.51 -9.32 -9.63
C TYR A 90 -1.00 -9.18 -9.86
N GLN A 91 -1.82 -9.97 -9.13
CA GLN A 91 -3.27 -9.94 -9.30
C GLN A 91 -3.87 -8.59 -8.92
N ILE A 92 -3.36 -7.95 -7.86
CA ILE A 92 -3.82 -6.63 -7.40
C ILE A 92 -3.53 -5.58 -8.48
N PHE A 93 -2.29 -5.53 -8.97
CA PHE A 93 -1.93 -4.56 -10.00
C PHE A 93 -2.63 -4.84 -11.32
N LYS A 94 -2.81 -6.11 -11.70
CA LYS A 94 -3.53 -6.48 -12.93
C LYS A 94 -4.97 -5.99 -12.91
N VAL A 95 -5.68 -6.14 -11.78
CA VAL A 95 -7.04 -5.61 -11.62
C VAL A 95 -7.03 -4.08 -11.79
N LEU A 96 -6.07 -3.38 -11.18
CA LEU A 96 -6.00 -1.93 -11.27
C LEU A 96 -5.65 -1.44 -12.69
N VAL A 97 -4.77 -2.14 -13.41
CA VAL A 97 -4.44 -1.86 -14.82
C VAL A 97 -5.65 -2.03 -15.73
N LEU A 98 -6.49 -3.04 -15.48
CA LEU A 98 -7.70 -3.33 -16.26
C LEU A 98 -8.91 -2.47 -15.86
N SER A 99 -8.80 -1.72 -14.76
CA SER A 99 -9.89 -0.87 -14.29
C SER A 99 -10.08 0.33 -15.21
N ALA A 100 -11.32 0.86 -15.25
CA ALA A 100 -11.59 2.13 -15.92
C ALA A 100 -10.66 3.24 -15.39
N ASN A 101 -10.27 4.18 -16.24
CA ASN A 101 -9.29 5.22 -15.87
C ASN A 101 -9.72 6.00 -14.62
N GLU A 102 -11.00 6.37 -14.55
CA GLU A 102 -11.60 7.07 -13.40
C GLU A 102 -11.46 6.26 -12.10
N THR A 103 -11.71 4.95 -12.15
CA THR A 103 -11.55 4.05 -11.00
C THR A 103 -10.10 3.95 -10.57
N ARG A 104 -9.18 3.83 -11.54
CA ARG A 104 -7.75 3.75 -11.30
C ARG A 104 -7.23 5.04 -10.65
N GLU A 105 -7.53 6.20 -11.23
CA GLU A 105 -7.13 7.50 -10.71
C GLU A 105 -7.75 7.80 -9.33
N GLY A 106 -9.04 7.47 -9.14
CA GLY A 106 -9.71 7.62 -7.85
C GLY A 106 -9.07 6.74 -6.77
N THR A 107 -8.70 5.51 -7.10
CA THR A 107 -8.01 4.60 -6.16
C THR A 107 -6.62 5.11 -5.77
N ILE A 108 -5.83 5.56 -6.76
CA ILE A 108 -4.50 6.13 -6.54
C ILE A 108 -4.58 7.39 -5.69
N THR A 109 -5.50 8.29 -6.02
CA THR A 109 -5.70 9.55 -5.29
C THR A 109 -6.12 9.27 -3.86
N LYS A 110 -7.05 8.33 -3.66
CA LYS A 110 -7.49 7.97 -2.31
C LYS A 110 -6.36 7.42 -1.44
N LEU A 111 -5.50 6.58 -2.03
CA LEU A 111 -4.34 6.07 -1.29
C LEU A 111 -3.36 7.19 -0.94
N LEU A 112 -3.09 8.13 -1.85
CA LEU A 112 -2.22 9.28 -1.55
C LEU A 112 -2.78 10.16 -0.43
N GLU A 113 -4.09 10.45 -0.42
CA GLU A 113 -4.74 11.19 0.67
C GLU A 113 -4.49 10.51 2.03
N VAL A 114 -4.70 9.19 2.10
CA VAL A 114 -4.47 8.41 3.32
C VAL A 114 -3.02 8.50 3.77
N LEU A 115 -2.06 8.35 2.84
CA LEU A 115 -0.64 8.41 3.17
C LEU A 115 -0.25 9.80 3.67
N ASP A 116 -0.77 10.87 3.05
CA ASP A 116 -0.54 12.25 3.45
C ASP A 116 -1.12 12.53 4.85
N GLU A 117 -2.33 12.04 5.14
CA GLU A 117 -2.95 12.13 6.47
C GLU A 117 -2.12 11.43 7.55
N HIS A 118 -1.50 10.29 7.23
CA HIS A 118 -0.61 9.57 8.16
C HIS A 118 0.66 10.36 8.48
N VAL A 119 1.32 10.91 7.46
CA VAL A 119 2.52 11.75 7.64
C VAL A 119 2.19 12.94 8.52
N MET A 120 1.14 13.70 8.19
CA MET A 120 0.71 14.86 9.00
C MET A 120 0.37 14.48 10.44
N ARG A 121 -0.27 13.33 10.66
CA ARG A 121 -0.63 12.87 12.01
C ARG A 121 0.61 12.50 12.84
N ASN A 122 1.59 11.84 12.24
CA ASN A 122 2.83 11.47 12.91
C ASN A 122 3.70 12.70 13.23
N GLU A 123 3.88 13.62 12.29
CA GLU A 123 4.58 14.89 12.55
C GLU A 123 3.95 15.67 13.72
N ASN A 124 2.62 15.72 13.77
CA ASN A 124 1.91 16.39 14.86
C ASN A 124 2.04 15.66 16.21
N LEU A 125 2.19 14.34 16.21
CA LEU A 125 2.43 13.55 17.41
C LEU A 125 3.87 13.70 17.91
N GLU A 126 4.86 13.78 17.00
CA GLU A 126 6.26 14.05 17.33
C GLU A 126 6.42 15.45 17.93
N LYS A 127 5.85 16.48 17.28
CA LYS A 127 5.81 17.85 17.83
C LYS A 127 5.15 17.88 19.21
N LYS A 128 4.04 17.17 19.41
CA LYS A 128 3.42 17.07 20.74
C LYS A 128 4.33 16.39 21.77
N ARG A 129 5.05 15.34 21.41
CA ARG A 129 6.01 14.67 22.31
C ARG A 129 7.17 15.58 22.70
N GLU A 130 7.68 16.39 21.77
CA GLU A 130 8.69 17.42 22.04
C GLU A 130 8.15 18.51 22.98
N TYR A 131 6.93 19.00 22.73
CA TYR A 131 6.26 20.01 23.57
C TYR A 131 5.93 19.50 24.98
N PHE A 132 5.63 18.21 25.15
CA PHE A 132 5.34 17.57 26.44
C PHE A 132 6.56 16.82 27.00
N GLY A 133 7.78 17.10 26.54
CA GLY A 133 9.01 16.45 26.98
C GLY A 133 9.13 16.43 28.50
N PHE A 134 8.87 15.27 29.09
CA PHE A 134 9.16 14.95 30.48
C PHE A 134 10.66 15.22 30.73
N GLN A 135 10.95 16.24 31.53
CA GLN A 135 12.23 16.35 32.21
C GLN A 135 12.28 15.23 33.25
N TYR A 136 13.07 14.20 32.98
CA TYR A 136 13.57 13.30 34.01
C TYR A 136 14.78 13.94 34.71
#